data_AF-A0A829Z7N1-F1
#
_entry.id   AF-A0A829Z7N1-F1
#
_cell.length_a   1.000
_cell.length_b   1.000
_cell.length_c   1.000
_cell.angle_alpha   90.00
_cell.angle_beta   90.00
_cell.angle_gamma   90.00
#
_symmetry.space_group_name_H-M   'P 1'
#
loop_
_entity.id
_entity.type
_entity.pdbx_description
1 polymer ?
#
loop_
_entity_poly.entity_id
_entity_poly.type
_entity_poly.pdbx_seq_one_letter_code
_entity_poly.pdbx_strand_id
1 'polypeptide(L)'
;MNDERMETKGILPLLVEFSVPAIIGMLVNAIYNVVDRMFIGNAPNLGAVGIAGITISYPITLVLMAISLMVGVGGATRFSISLGKKEKEKACIYQGNAIILTIIFGLLFTIFGNIFINPILKILGASNTVMPYASDYLSIVLFGAVFQCIAMCGNNFSRAQGNPKNAMISQLIGAGFNILFDYILIMQLHMGMQGAAIATIGGQFLSMIWQLFYLCSNRSLIKLDIEHLKLKYDYALDIIKTGIPAFLMQMANSVLNFILNSTLGKYGGDIAISAVGIITSFQTICQMPLTGLM
;
A
#
# COMPACT_ATOMS: atom_id res chain seq x y z
N MET A 1 -15.01 18.42 17.44
CA MET A 1 -16.05 17.64 16.72
C MET A 1 -15.69 16.15 16.54
N ASN A 2 -14.45 15.75 16.20
CA ASN A 2 -14.07 14.31 16.20
C ASN A 2 -13.58 13.79 17.57
N ASP A 3 -12.84 14.57 18.37
CA ASP A 3 -12.38 14.18 19.72
C ASP A 3 -13.57 13.87 20.65
N GLU A 4 -14.53 14.79 20.80
CA GLU A 4 -15.72 14.58 21.64
C GLU A 4 -16.55 13.36 21.22
N ARG A 5 -16.55 12.97 19.93
CA ARG A 5 -17.29 11.79 19.46
C ARG A 5 -16.64 10.48 19.85
N MET A 6 -15.30 10.42 19.84
CA MET A 6 -14.57 9.23 20.29
C MET A 6 -14.60 9.10 21.82
N GLU A 7 -14.72 10.21 22.54
CA GLU A 7 -14.85 10.22 24.00
C GLU A 7 -16.28 9.90 24.49
N THR A 8 -17.35 10.20 23.72
CA THR A 8 -18.74 10.13 24.20
C THR A 8 -19.62 9.03 23.59
N LYS A 9 -19.27 8.46 22.42
CA LYS A 9 -20.08 7.39 21.80
C LYS A 9 -19.81 6.03 22.44
N GLY A 10 -20.82 5.16 22.46
CA GLY A 10 -20.65 3.75 22.82
C GLY A 10 -19.70 3.02 21.87
N ILE A 11 -19.01 2.00 22.40
CA ILE A 11 -17.95 1.25 21.70
C ILE A 11 -18.49 0.61 20.39
N LEU A 12 -19.64 -0.05 20.43
CA LEU A 12 -20.24 -0.74 19.27
C LEU A 12 -20.53 0.18 18.06
N PRO A 13 -21.23 1.33 18.21
CA PRO A 13 -21.41 2.28 17.11
C PRO A 13 -20.09 2.82 16.53
N LEU A 14 -19.08 3.03 17.37
CA LEU A 14 -17.77 3.52 16.94
C LEU A 14 -17.02 2.44 16.14
N LEU A 15 -17.05 1.20 16.60
CA LEU A 15 -16.47 0.06 15.87
C LEU A 15 -17.08 -0.07 14.47
N VAL A 16 -18.42 -0.03 14.35
CA VAL A 16 -19.08 -0.10 13.03
C VAL A 16 -18.68 1.09 12.14
N GLU A 17 -18.62 2.31 12.71
CA GLU A 17 -18.24 3.52 11.97
C GLU A 17 -16.80 3.45 11.42
N PHE A 18 -15.89 2.77 12.12
CA PHE A 18 -14.49 2.59 11.69
C PHE A 18 -14.27 1.39 10.78
N SER A 19 -14.93 0.26 11.08
CA SER A 19 -14.73 -0.99 10.36
C SER A 19 -15.39 -0.99 8.98
N VAL A 20 -16.57 -0.40 8.82
CA VAL A 20 -17.26 -0.39 7.51
C VAL A 20 -16.40 0.31 6.43
N PRO A 21 -15.86 1.53 6.64
CA PRO A 21 -15.00 2.16 5.65
C PRO A 21 -13.70 1.37 5.40
N ALA A 22 -13.12 0.75 6.43
CA ALA A 22 -11.92 -0.05 6.29
C ALA A 22 -12.17 -1.30 5.41
N ILE A 23 -13.26 -2.03 5.67
CA ILE A 23 -13.67 -3.21 4.88
C ILE A 23 -13.93 -2.82 3.43
N ILE A 24 -14.67 -1.73 3.19
CA ILE A 24 -14.92 -1.24 1.82
C ILE A 24 -13.60 -0.90 1.12
N GLY A 25 -12.68 -0.21 1.81
CA GLY A 25 -11.35 0.10 1.26
C GLY A 25 -10.55 -1.14 0.87
N MET A 26 -10.57 -2.18 1.72
CA MET A 26 -9.91 -3.45 1.45
C MET A 26 -10.55 -4.21 0.28
N LEU A 27 -11.89 -4.22 0.21
CA LEU A 27 -12.64 -4.84 -0.89
C LEU A 27 -12.33 -4.16 -2.23
N VAL A 28 -12.27 -2.82 -2.24
CA VAL A 28 -11.90 -2.03 -3.41
C VAL A 28 -10.47 -2.36 -3.86
N ASN A 29 -9.52 -2.46 -2.91
CA ASN A 29 -8.15 -2.84 -3.22
C ASN A 29 -8.09 -4.26 -3.82
N ALA A 30 -8.88 -5.20 -3.31
CA ALA A 30 -8.97 -6.56 -3.85
C ALA A 30 -9.54 -6.57 -5.27
N ILE A 31 -10.63 -5.85 -5.52
CA ILE A 31 -11.24 -5.72 -6.87
C ILE A 31 -10.24 -5.12 -7.84
N TYR A 32 -9.55 -4.05 -7.45
CA TYR A 32 -8.48 -3.44 -8.24
C TYR A 32 -7.43 -4.47 -8.66
N ASN A 33 -6.86 -5.22 -7.71
CA ASN A 33 -5.84 -6.23 -8.02
C ASN A 33 -6.33 -7.32 -8.97
N VAL A 34 -7.60 -7.73 -8.88
CA VAL A 34 -8.20 -8.72 -9.79
C VAL A 34 -8.37 -8.13 -11.18
N VAL A 35 -8.95 -6.92 -11.27
CA VAL A 35 -9.24 -6.24 -12.52
C VAL A 35 -7.95 -5.90 -13.29
N ASP A 36 -6.92 -5.41 -12.61
CA ASP A 36 -5.58 -5.15 -13.18
C ASP A 36 -4.99 -6.42 -13.83
N ARG A 37 -5.00 -7.54 -13.11
CA ARG A 37 -4.56 -8.85 -13.64
C ARG A 37 -5.42 -9.33 -14.81
N MET A 38 -6.74 -9.10 -14.76
CA MET A 38 -7.64 -9.47 -15.87
C MET A 38 -7.35 -8.65 -17.12
N PHE A 39 -7.09 -7.35 -17.02
CA PHE A 39 -6.75 -6.53 -18.17
C PHE A 39 -5.39 -6.93 -18.76
N ILE A 40 -4.39 -7.15 -17.92
CA ILE A 40 -3.06 -7.55 -18.36
C ILE A 40 -3.06 -8.94 -18.99
N GLY A 41 -3.83 -9.87 -18.42
CA GLY A 41 -4.00 -11.23 -18.94
C GLY A 41 -4.76 -11.31 -20.27
N ASN A 42 -5.74 -10.45 -20.48
CA ASN A 42 -6.52 -10.39 -21.73
C ASN A 42 -5.93 -9.43 -22.78
N ALA A 43 -4.84 -8.74 -22.45
CA ALA A 43 -4.21 -7.80 -23.36
C ALA A 43 -3.59 -8.52 -24.57
N PRO A 44 -3.84 -8.06 -25.82
CA PRO A 44 -3.44 -8.75 -27.05
C PRO A 44 -1.95 -9.08 -27.17
N ASN A 45 -1.08 -8.27 -26.56
CA ASN A 45 0.38 -8.33 -26.71
C ASN A 45 1.12 -8.83 -25.45
N LEU A 46 0.40 -9.33 -24.44
CA LEU A 46 0.97 -9.72 -23.15
C LEU A 46 0.61 -11.15 -22.77
N GLY A 47 -0.69 -11.44 -22.70
CA GLY A 47 -1.21 -12.72 -22.24
C GLY A 47 -0.49 -13.24 -20.98
N ALA A 48 -0.02 -14.48 -21.06
CA ALA A 48 0.71 -15.13 -19.98
C ALA A 48 2.06 -14.47 -19.64
N VAL A 49 2.74 -13.85 -20.61
CA VAL A 49 4.07 -13.24 -20.42
C VAL A 49 3.97 -11.99 -19.53
N GLY A 50 2.90 -11.20 -19.69
CA GLY A 50 2.63 -10.03 -18.85
C GLY A 50 2.33 -10.41 -17.39
N ILE A 51 1.48 -11.42 -17.20
CA ILE A 51 1.17 -11.95 -15.87
C ILE A 51 2.44 -12.48 -15.20
N ALA A 52 3.28 -13.20 -15.93
CA ALA A 52 4.57 -13.68 -15.43
C ALA A 52 5.48 -12.51 -15.01
N GLY A 53 5.53 -11.44 -15.81
CA GLY A 53 6.30 -10.23 -15.50
C GLY A 53 5.90 -9.59 -14.17
N ILE A 54 4.59 -9.41 -13.94
CA ILE A 54 4.07 -8.86 -12.67
C ILE A 54 4.37 -9.80 -11.51
N THR A 55 4.19 -11.10 -11.71
CA THR A 55 4.41 -12.10 -10.67
C THR A 55 5.86 -12.13 -10.20
N ILE A 56 6.82 -12.02 -11.14
CA ILE A 56 8.25 -11.97 -10.81
C ILE A 56 8.64 -10.63 -10.16
N SER A 57 7.98 -9.54 -10.52
CA SER A 57 8.21 -8.22 -9.91
C SER A 57 7.53 -8.04 -8.54
N TYR A 58 6.56 -8.88 -8.19
CA TYR A 58 5.75 -8.78 -6.97
C TYR A 58 6.55 -8.78 -5.64
N PRO A 59 7.61 -9.57 -5.45
CA PRO A 59 8.41 -9.51 -4.23
C PRO A 59 8.98 -8.12 -3.93
N ILE A 60 9.28 -7.35 -4.97
CA ILE A 60 9.86 -6.01 -4.85
C ILE A 60 8.78 -5.02 -4.39
N THR A 61 7.57 -5.13 -4.94
CA THR A 61 6.43 -4.30 -4.50
C THR A 61 6.00 -4.65 -3.08
N LEU A 62 6.18 -5.90 -2.63
CA LEU A 62 5.98 -6.29 -1.23
C LEU A 62 6.97 -5.62 -0.26
N VAL A 63 8.25 -5.52 -0.63
CA VAL A 63 9.24 -4.80 0.20
C VAL A 63 8.88 -3.32 0.29
N LEU A 64 8.47 -2.71 -0.81
CA LEU A 64 8.00 -1.33 -0.83
C LEU A 64 6.78 -1.12 0.09
N MET A 65 5.81 -2.04 0.03
CA MET A 65 4.64 -2.03 0.91
C MET A 65 5.05 -2.20 2.38
N ALA A 66 6.00 -3.09 2.70
CA ALA A 66 6.50 -3.30 4.05
C ALA A 66 7.14 -2.03 4.62
N ILE A 67 7.97 -1.33 3.82
CA ILE A 67 8.59 -0.05 4.22
C ILE A 67 7.52 1.03 4.42
N SER A 68 6.53 1.09 3.52
CA SER A 68 5.39 2.01 3.64
C SER A 68 4.60 1.79 4.93
N LEU A 69 4.36 0.52 5.28
CA LEU A 69 3.68 0.14 6.52
C LEU A 69 4.53 0.47 7.75
N MET A 70 5.84 0.26 7.70
CA MET A 70 6.76 0.61 8.79
C MET A 70 6.57 2.07 9.20
N VAL A 71 6.66 2.99 8.22
CA VAL A 71 6.55 4.42 8.51
C VAL A 71 5.11 4.83 8.78
N GLY A 72 4.15 4.32 8.01
CA GLY A 72 2.74 4.66 8.13
C GLY A 72 2.14 4.23 9.48
N VAL A 73 2.27 2.96 9.84
CA VAL A 73 1.73 2.42 11.10
C VAL A 73 2.55 2.92 12.29
N GLY A 74 3.88 2.95 12.19
CA GLY A 74 4.75 3.47 13.27
C GLY A 74 4.47 4.94 13.58
N GLY A 75 4.31 5.77 12.54
CA GLY A 75 3.97 7.18 12.65
C GLY A 75 2.56 7.41 13.20
N ALA A 76 1.56 6.72 12.63
CA ALA A 76 0.18 6.80 13.07
C ALA A 76 0.00 6.35 14.53
N THR A 77 0.76 5.34 14.98
CA THR A 77 0.72 4.86 16.37
C THR A 77 1.26 5.91 17.34
N ARG A 78 2.45 6.47 17.06
CA ARG A 78 3.05 7.53 17.91
C ARG A 78 2.21 8.80 17.91
N PHE A 79 1.62 9.13 16.77
CA PHE A 79 0.64 10.20 16.63
C PHE A 79 -0.57 9.97 17.53
N SER A 80 -1.20 8.79 17.47
CA SER A 80 -2.39 8.46 18.26
C SER A 80 -2.10 8.48 19.76
N ILE A 81 -0.94 7.95 20.18
CA ILE A 81 -0.50 8.00 21.59
C ILE A 81 -0.31 9.46 22.06
N SER A 82 0.32 10.31 21.25
CA SER A 82 0.56 11.72 21.59
C SER A 82 -0.76 12.49 21.67
N LEU A 83 -1.69 12.22 20.74
CA LEU A 83 -3.02 12.80 20.73
C LEU A 83 -3.83 12.40 21.97
N GLY A 84 -3.82 11.11 22.35
CA GLY A 84 -4.47 10.62 23.56
C GLY A 84 -3.89 11.20 24.86
N LYS A 85 -2.59 11.55 24.86
CA LYS A 85 -1.95 12.30 25.95
C LYS A 85 -2.22 13.81 25.91
N LYS A 86 -3.04 14.28 24.96
CA LYS A 86 -3.34 15.69 24.69
C LYS A 86 -2.11 16.53 24.30
N GLU A 87 -1.03 15.88 23.84
CA GLU A 87 0.22 16.50 23.38
C GLU A 87 0.16 16.82 21.87
N LYS A 88 -0.71 17.77 21.49
CA LYS A 88 -1.01 18.08 20.07
C LYS A 88 0.22 18.50 19.26
N GLU A 89 1.14 19.25 19.85
CA GLU A 89 2.37 19.69 19.19
C GLU A 89 3.27 18.50 18.81
N LYS A 90 3.42 17.52 19.72
CA LYS A 90 4.18 16.29 19.40
C LYS A 90 3.50 15.48 18.32
N ALA A 91 2.17 15.42 18.30
CA ALA A 91 1.42 14.77 17.23
C ALA A 91 1.71 15.41 15.86
N CYS A 92 1.71 16.75 15.75
CA CYS A 92 2.12 17.46 14.52
C CYS A 92 3.54 17.07 14.08
N ILE A 93 4.49 17.01 15.02
CA ILE A 93 5.89 16.66 14.74
C ILE A 93 5.99 15.22 14.21
N TYR A 94 5.31 14.24 14.83
CA TYR A 94 5.31 12.85 14.37
C TYR A 94 4.70 12.72 12.97
N GLN A 95 3.63 13.44 12.67
CA GLN A 95 3.00 13.45 11.36
C GLN A 95 3.93 14.02 10.28
N GLY A 96 4.54 15.18 10.54
CA GLY A 96 5.51 15.78 9.61
C GLY A 96 6.76 14.92 9.40
N ASN A 97 7.29 14.32 10.48
CA ASN A 97 8.43 13.41 10.41
C ASN A 97 8.10 12.16 9.60
N ALA A 98 6.93 11.56 9.80
CA ALA A 98 6.52 10.38 9.05
C ALA A 98 6.41 10.67 7.55
N ILE A 99 5.84 11.81 7.14
CA ILE A 99 5.76 12.20 5.72
C ILE A 99 7.14 12.38 5.09
N ILE A 100 8.06 13.07 5.78
CA ILE A 100 9.44 13.24 5.28
C ILE A 100 10.15 11.89 5.19
N LEU A 101 10.03 11.06 6.23
CA LEU A 101 10.65 9.75 6.28
C LEU A 101 10.14 8.85 5.15
N THR A 102 8.85 8.96 4.85
CA THR A 102 8.19 8.28 3.72
C THR A 102 8.75 8.74 2.37
N ILE A 103 9.00 10.04 2.18
CA ILE A 103 9.65 10.58 0.99
C ILE A 103 11.09 10.05 0.88
N ILE A 104 11.86 10.08 1.97
CA ILE A 104 13.24 9.59 2.01
C ILE A 104 13.29 8.11 1.62
N PHE A 105 12.50 7.26 2.27
CA PHE A 105 12.47 5.83 1.97
C PHE A 105 11.95 5.56 0.55
N GLY A 106 10.93 6.27 0.09
CA GLY A 106 10.44 6.16 -1.29
C GLY A 106 11.50 6.51 -2.32
N LEU A 107 12.26 7.59 -2.12
CA LEU A 107 13.35 8.00 -3.00
C LEU A 107 14.51 7.01 -2.97
N LEU A 108 14.93 6.56 -1.79
CA LEU A 108 15.95 5.52 -1.66
C LEU A 108 15.52 4.25 -2.40
N PHE A 109 14.27 3.83 -2.24
CA PHE A 109 13.73 2.65 -2.92
C PHE A 109 13.68 2.85 -4.44
N THR A 110 13.32 4.05 -4.91
CA THR A 110 13.34 4.40 -6.34
C THR A 110 14.75 4.29 -6.91
N ILE A 111 15.75 4.87 -6.23
CA ILE A 111 17.15 4.90 -6.68
C ILE A 111 17.75 3.49 -6.67
N PHE A 112 17.68 2.79 -5.53
CA PHE A 112 18.24 1.44 -5.40
C PHE A 112 17.50 0.43 -6.27
N GLY A 113 16.17 0.53 -6.34
CA GLY A 113 15.37 -0.35 -7.20
C GLY A 113 15.74 -0.21 -8.67
N ASN A 114 15.93 1.01 -9.17
CA ASN A 114 16.30 1.22 -10.58
C ASN A 114 17.75 0.78 -10.88
N ILE A 115 18.70 1.01 -9.96
CA ILE A 115 20.09 0.58 -10.15
C ILE A 115 20.19 -0.95 -10.17
N PHE A 116 19.43 -1.64 -9.30
CA PHE A 116 19.52 -3.09 -9.13
C PHE A 116 18.39 -3.88 -9.80
N ILE A 117 17.59 -3.26 -10.67
CA ILE A 117 16.42 -3.90 -11.31
C ILE A 117 16.78 -5.21 -12.01
N ASN A 118 17.75 -5.17 -12.92
CA ASN A 118 18.17 -6.33 -13.71
C ASN A 118 18.76 -7.47 -12.85
N PRO A 119 19.73 -7.23 -11.94
CA PRO A 119 20.25 -8.29 -11.09
C PRO A 119 19.18 -8.87 -10.15
N ILE A 120 18.28 -8.04 -9.60
CA ILE A 120 17.19 -8.53 -8.76
C ILE A 120 16.24 -9.41 -9.57
N LEU A 121 15.77 -8.96 -10.74
CA LEU A 121 14.87 -9.74 -11.59
C LEU A 121 15.51 -11.07 -12.04
N LYS A 122 16.82 -11.08 -12.29
CA LYS A 122 17.56 -12.31 -12.61
C LYS A 122 17.60 -13.30 -11.42
N ILE A 123 17.82 -12.80 -10.20
CA ILE A 123 17.79 -13.63 -8.98
C ILE A 123 16.38 -14.17 -8.72
N LEU A 124 15.35 -13.37 -9.03
CA LEU A 124 13.95 -13.78 -8.91
C LEU A 124 13.50 -14.75 -10.02
N GLY A 125 14.38 -15.13 -10.94
CA GLY A 125 14.12 -16.17 -11.93
C GLY A 125 13.47 -15.66 -13.22
N ALA A 126 13.59 -14.37 -13.55
CA ALA A 126 13.12 -13.84 -14.83
C ALA A 126 13.79 -14.56 -16.02
N SER A 127 12.98 -15.19 -16.87
CA SER A 127 13.44 -15.74 -18.14
C SER A 127 13.78 -14.62 -19.12
N ASN A 128 14.56 -14.92 -20.17
CA ASN A 128 14.91 -13.94 -21.21
C ASN A 128 13.68 -13.33 -21.90
N THR A 129 12.56 -14.06 -21.96
CA THR A 129 11.31 -13.60 -22.56
C THR A 129 10.50 -12.69 -21.63
N VAL A 130 10.58 -12.89 -20.31
CA VAL A 130 9.83 -12.12 -19.31
C VAL A 130 10.62 -10.90 -18.82
N MET A 131 11.96 -10.98 -18.82
CA MET A 131 12.87 -9.93 -18.37
C MET A 131 12.53 -8.52 -18.89
N PRO A 132 12.35 -8.27 -20.21
CA PRO A 132 12.05 -6.92 -20.69
C PRO A 132 10.72 -6.38 -20.14
N TYR A 133 9.69 -7.22 -20.08
CA TYR A 133 8.39 -6.83 -19.53
C TYR A 133 8.44 -6.59 -18.01
N ALA A 134 9.15 -7.43 -17.25
CA ALA A 134 9.30 -7.23 -15.82
C ALA A 134 10.10 -5.96 -15.50
N SER A 135 11.16 -5.69 -16.26
CA SER A 135 12.01 -4.50 -16.10
C SER A 135 11.26 -3.22 -16.45
N ASP A 136 10.55 -3.19 -17.56
CA ASP A 136 9.74 -2.03 -17.95
C ASP A 136 8.66 -1.73 -16.89
N TYR A 137 8.06 -2.77 -16.30
CA TYR A 137 7.01 -2.62 -15.28
C TYR A 137 7.57 -1.95 -14.06
N LEU A 138 8.63 -2.58 -13.56
CA LEU A 138 9.14 -2.28 -12.27
C LEU A 138 9.89 -0.95 -12.30
N SER A 139 10.59 -0.62 -13.39
CA SER A 139 11.21 0.70 -13.56
C SER A 139 10.18 1.81 -13.39
N ILE A 140 9.06 1.71 -14.11
CA ILE A 140 7.97 2.70 -14.01
C ILE A 140 7.41 2.68 -12.59
N VAL A 141 6.98 1.53 -12.05
CA VAL A 141 6.41 1.41 -10.70
C VAL A 141 7.34 1.98 -9.61
N LEU A 142 8.65 1.81 -9.75
CA LEU A 142 9.64 2.34 -8.84
C LEU A 142 9.67 3.87 -8.84
N PHE A 143 9.48 4.54 -9.97
CA PHE A 143 9.30 6.00 -9.97
C PHE A 143 8.05 6.43 -9.20
N GLY A 144 7.01 5.59 -9.17
CA GLY A 144 5.81 5.80 -8.36
C GLY A 144 5.95 5.42 -6.89
N ALA A 145 7.07 4.83 -6.47
CA ALA A 145 7.25 4.32 -5.11
C ALA A 145 7.04 5.41 -4.05
N VAL A 146 7.50 6.63 -4.32
CA VAL A 146 7.28 7.79 -3.44
C VAL A 146 5.80 8.07 -3.25
N PHE A 147 5.00 8.02 -4.33
CA PHE A 147 3.56 8.29 -4.28
C PHE A 147 2.83 7.21 -3.49
N GLN A 148 3.18 5.94 -3.70
CA GLN A 148 2.62 4.82 -2.93
C GLN A 148 2.90 4.99 -1.44
N CYS A 149 4.16 5.24 -1.09
CA CYS A 149 4.62 5.43 0.27
C CYS A 149 3.79 6.53 0.96
N ILE A 150 3.67 7.71 0.32
CA ILE A 150 2.92 8.85 0.88
C ILE A 150 1.42 8.54 0.97
N ALA A 151 0.83 7.93 -0.05
CA ALA A 151 -0.58 7.56 -0.05
C ALA A 151 -0.91 6.58 1.10
N MET A 152 -0.07 5.55 1.30
CA MET A 152 -0.24 4.61 2.41
C MET A 152 -0.02 5.28 3.77
N CYS A 153 1.03 6.09 3.91
CA CYS A 153 1.31 6.83 5.15
C CYS A 153 0.11 7.72 5.50
N GLY A 154 -0.36 8.53 4.55
CA GLY A 154 -1.53 9.39 4.73
C GLY A 154 -2.81 8.62 5.04
N ASN A 155 -3.00 7.43 4.45
CA ASN A 155 -4.13 6.56 4.79
C ASN A 155 -4.13 6.18 6.28
N ASN A 156 -2.97 5.77 6.81
CA ASN A 156 -2.81 5.43 8.22
C ASN A 156 -3.05 6.64 9.14
N PHE A 157 -2.53 7.82 8.78
CA PHE A 157 -2.78 9.06 9.54
C PHE A 157 -4.25 9.51 9.49
N SER A 158 -4.93 9.35 8.36
CA SER A 158 -6.36 9.64 8.25
C SER A 158 -7.20 8.78 9.20
N ARG A 159 -6.84 7.49 9.32
CA ARG A 159 -7.47 6.58 10.29
C ARG A 159 -7.14 6.96 11.74
N ALA A 160 -5.87 7.25 12.03
CA ALA A 160 -5.42 7.67 13.36
C ALA A 160 -6.06 8.98 13.86
N GLN A 161 -6.43 9.87 12.94
CA GLN A 161 -7.17 11.10 13.25
C GLN A 161 -8.70 10.89 13.41
N GLY A 162 -9.16 9.64 13.30
CA GLY A 162 -10.56 9.28 13.41
C GLY A 162 -11.39 9.58 12.17
N ASN A 163 -10.77 9.64 10.99
CA ASN A 163 -11.48 9.80 9.72
C ASN A 163 -11.19 8.63 8.74
N PRO A 164 -11.62 7.40 9.08
CA PRO A 164 -11.47 6.23 8.21
C PRO A 164 -12.25 6.37 6.91
N LYS A 165 -13.30 7.21 6.86
CA LYS A 165 -14.04 7.53 5.63
C LYS A 165 -13.14 8.22 4.59
N ASN A 166 -12.27 9.14 5.02
CA ASN A 166 -11.31 9.77 4.09
C ASN A 166 -10.26 8.79 3.59
N ALA A 167 -9.81 7.87 4.44
CA ALA A 167 -8.93 6.77 4.04
C ALA A 167 -9.59 5.85 3.00
N MET A 168 -10.89 5.58 3.14
CA MET A 168 -11.67 4.82 2.14
C MET A 168 -11.82 5.58 0.82
N ILE A 169 -12.22 6.86 0.85
CA ILE A 169 -12.41 7.68 -0.35
C ILE A 169 -11.11 7.78 -1.16
N SER A 170 -9.97 7.96 -0.49
CA SER A 170 -8.67 7.97 -1.14
C SER A 170 -8.39 6.68 -1.92
N GLN A 171 -8.66 5.52 -1.32
CA GLN A 171 -8.46 4.23 -1.97
C GLN A 171 -9.42 4.05 -3.16
N LEU A 172 -10.68 4.48 -3.01
CA LEU A 172 -11.67 4.47 -4.09
C LEU A 172 -11.23 5.32 -5.28
N ILE A 173 -10.72 6.53 -5.03
CA ILE A 173 -10.20 7.41 -6.08
C ILE A 173 -9.03 6.77 -6.80
N GLY A 174 -8.06 6.20 -6.06
CA GLY A 174 -6.90 5.53 -6.65
C GLY A 174 -7.26 4.30 -7.48
N ALA A 175 -8.06 3.40 -6.91
CA ALA A 175 -8.50 2.18 -7.57
C ALA A 175 -9.40 2.48 -8.78
N GLY A 176 -10.34 3.44 -8.65
CA GLY A 176 -11.21 3.83 -9.75
C GLY A 176 -10.44 4.46 -10.90
N PHE A 177 -9.46 5.32 -10.61
CA PHE A 177 -8.57 5.88 -11.62
C PHE A 177 -7.78 4.78 -12.32
N ASN A 178 -7.15 3.88 -11.55
CA ASN A 178 -6.36 2.81 -12.12
C ASN A 178 -7.21 1.90 -13.03
N ILE A 179 -8.37 1.42 -12.58
CA ILE A 179 -9.24 0.53 -13.39
C ILE A 179 -9.64 1.19 -14.71
N LEU A 180 -9.99 2.49 -14.66
CA LEU A 180 -10.36 3.25 -15.86
C LEU A 180 -9.17 3.40 -16.82
N PHE A 181 -7.99 3.73 -16.29
CA PHE A 181 -6.78 3.91 -17.09
C PHE A 181 -6.20 2.59 -17.58
N ASP A 182 -6.35 1.48 -16.86
CA ASP A 182 -5.97 0.16 -17.37
C ASP A 182 -6.78 -0.17 -18.62
N TYR A 183 -8.09 0.04 -18.60
CA TYR A 183 -8.91 -0.15 -19.80
C TYR A 183 -8.45 0.73 -20.97
N ILE A 184 -8.19 2.03 -20.73
CA ILE A 184 -7.80 2.96 -21.80
C ILE A 184 -6.38 2.64 -22.31
N LEU A 185 -5.39 2.53 -21.42
CA LEU A 185 -3.98 2.39 -21.79
C LEU A 185 -3.66 0.99 -22.32
N ILE A 186 -4.26 -0.06 -21.73
CA ILE A 186 -3.96 -1.45 -22.10
C ILE A 186 -4.85 -1.90 -23.27
N MET A 187 -6.17 -1.68 -23.21
CA MET A 187 -7.10 -2.20 -24.22
C MET A 187 -7.27 -1.27 -25.42
N GLN A 188 -7.33 0.06 -25.25
CA GLN A 188 -7.53 0.98 -26.38
C GLN A 188 -6.23 1.44 -27.02
N LEU A 189 -5.24 1.84 -26.21
CA LEU A 189 -3.96 2.38 -26.70
C LEU A 189 -2.89 1.31 -26.91
N HIS A 190 -3.16 0.05 -26.52
CA HIS A 190 -2.25 -1.08 -26.68
C HIS A 190 -0.84 -0.83 -26.13
N MET A 191 -0.69 0.04 -25.12
CA MET A 191 0.60 0.33 -24.46
C MET A 191 1.11 -0.85 -23.63
N GLY A 192 0.31 -1.92 -23.55
CA GLY A 192 0.64 -3.16 -22.89
C GLY A 192 1.04 -2.93 -21.44
N MET A 193 2.24 -3.39 -21.13
CA MET A 193 2.69 -3.54 -19.76
C MET A 193 3.08 -2.17 -19.16
N GLN A 194 3.69 -1.30 -19.97
CA GLN A 194 4.00 0.07 -19.57
C GLN A 194 2.72 0.86 -19.25
N GLY A 195 1.63 0.60 -20.00
CA GLY A 195 0.32 1.16 -19.72
C GLY A 195 -0.20 0.81 -18.33
N ALA A 196 -0.13 -0.47 -17.94
CA ALA A 196 -0.54 -0.93 -16.61
C ALA A 196 0.27 -0.26 -15.48
N ALA A 197 1.59 -0.13 -15.67
CA ALA A 197 2.44 0.56 -14.70
C ALA A 197 2.05 2.04 -14.55
N ILE A 198 1.81 2.75 -15.66
CA ILE A 198 1.42 4.17 -15.65
C ILE A 198 0.05 4.34 -14.98
N ALA A 199 -0.92 3.49 -15.27
CA ALA A 199 -2.24 3.53 -14.63
C ALA A 199 -2.15 3.33 -13.12
N THR A 200 -1.33 2.37 -12.67
CA THR A 200 -1.08 2.11 -11.25
C THR A 200 -0.48 3.33 -10.55
N ILE A 201 0.56 3.93 -11.12
CA ILE A 201 1.23 5.11 -10.54
C ILE A 201 0.31 6.32 -10.56
N GLY A 202 -0.45 6.52 -11.62
CA GLY A 202 -1.44 7.59 -11.71
C GLY A 202 -2.49 7.49 -10.60
N GLY A 203 -2.99 6.27 -10.33
CA GLY A 203 -3.90 6.02 -9.21
C GLY A 203 -3.27 6.30 -7.84
N GLN A 204 -2.01 5.91 -7.65
CA GLN A 204 -1.26 6.19 -6.42
C GLN A 204 -0.96 7.69 -6.26
N PHE A 205 -0.63 8.39 -7.35
CA PHE A 205 -0.40 9.83 -7.38
C PHE A 205 -1.66 10.60 -7.01
N LEU A 206 -2.81 10.22 -7.57
CA LEU A 206 -4.09 10.84 -7.23
C LEU A 206 -4.49 10.56 -5.76
N SER A 207 -4.22 9.35 -5.28
CA SER A 207 -4.41 8.98 -3.87
C SER A 207 -3.52 9.81 -2.94
N MET A 208 -2.26 10.01 -3.32
CA MET A 208 -1.31 10.86 -2.60
C MET A 208 -1.82 12.30 -2.52
N ILE A 209 -2.23 12.90 -3.65
CA ILE A 209 -2.75 14.27 -3.68
C ILE A 209 -3.96 14.40 -2.75
N TRP A 210 -4.89 13.45 -2.80
CA TRP A 210 -6.06 13.45 -1.93
C TRP A 210 -5.70 13.39 -0.45
N GLN A 211 -4.76 12.50 -0.08
CA GLN A 211 -4.29 12.38 1.30
C GLN A 211 -3.59 13.65 1.77
N LEU A 212 -2.65 14.19 0.99
CA LEU A 212 -1.94 15.42 1.34
C LEU A 212 -2.91 16.60 1.46
N PHE A 213 -3.86 16.74 0.54
CA PHE A 213 -4.89 17.77 0.63
C PHE A 213 -5.72 17.63 1.92
N TYR A 214 -6.11 16.41 2.29
CA TYR A 214 -6.82 16.19 3.55
C TYR A 214 -5.97 16.55 4.78
N LEU A 215 -4.71 16.09 4.84
CA LEU A 215 -3.81 16.33 5.97
C LEU A 215 -3.44 17.82 6.12
N CYS A 216 -3.38 18.58 5.03
CA CYS A 216 -3.14 20.02 5.04
C CYS A 216 -4.42 20.86 5.23
N SER A 217 -5.60 20.25 5.11
CA SER A 217 -6.90 20.94 5.22
C SER A 217 -7.36 21.06 6.67
N ASN A 218 -8.18 22.08 6.97
CA ASN A 218 -8.87 22.26 8.25
C ASN A 218 -9.88 21.13 8.58
N ARG A 219 -10.07 20.16 7.68
CA ARG A 219 -10.85 18.94 7.92
C ARG A 219 -10.06 17.88 8.71
N SER A 220 -8.73 18.00 8.76
CA SER A 220 -7.89 17.18 9.63
C SER A 220 -8.03 17.62 11.08
N LEU A 221 -7.94 16.68 12.02
CA LEU A 221 -7.98 16.99 13.45
C LEU A 221 -6.68 17.70 13.86
N ILE A 222 -5.56 17.22 13.30
CA ILE A 222 -4.24 17.81 13.41
C ILE A 222 -3.76 18.17 12.01
N LYS A 223 -3.64 19.49 11.79
CA LYS A 223 -3.21 20.03 10.51
C LYS A 223 -1.72 19.82 10.32
N LEU A 224 -1.35 19.36 9.14
CA LEU A 224 0.02 19.33 8.69
C LEU A 224 0.42 20.73 8.21
N ASP A 225 1.18 21.45 9.04
CA ASP A 225 1.79 22.71 8.64
C ASP A 225 3.23 22.49 8.16
N ILE A 226 3.65 23.29 7.18
CA ILE A 226 4.98 23.21 6.55
C ILE A 226 6.09 23.40 7.58
N GLU A 227 5.86 24.16 8.65
CA GLU A 227 6.81 24.37 9.74
C GLU A 227 7.17 23.08 10.49
N HIS A 228 6.25 22.12 10.52
CA HIS A 228 6.42 20.82 11.16
C HIS A 228 7.01 19.76 10.21
N LEU A 229 7.19 20.08 8.92
CA LEU A 229 7.94 19.26 7.96
C LEU A 229 9.46 19.41 8.19
N LYS A 230 9.93 19.06 9.39
CA LYS A 230 11.34 18.98 9.72
C LYS A 230 11.67 17.61 10.30
N LEU A 231 12.68 16.96 9.72
CA LEU A 231 13.17 15.68 10.21
C LEU A 231 13.90 15.92 11.54
N LYS A 232 13.31 15.40 12.63
CA LYS A 232 13.91 15.36 13.96
C LYS A 232 14.29 13.91 14.25
N TYR A 233 15.58 13.68 14.46
CA TYR A 233 16.16 12.34 14.59
C TYR A 233 15.42 11.46 15.62
N ASP A 234 15.14 12.00 16.81
CA ASP A 234 14.50 11.24 17.89
C ASP A 234 13.09 10.75 17.51
N TYR A 235 12.31 11.61 16.84
CA TYR A 235 10.96 11.29 16.39
C TYR A 235 10.98 10.28 15.24
N ALA A 236 11.94 10.41 14.31
CA ALA A 236 12.13 9.45 13.23
C ALA A 236 12.51 8.06 13.78
N LEU A 237 13.41 8.01 14.77
CA LEU A 237 13.82 6.77 15.43
C LEU A 237 12.65 6.08 16.13
N ASP A 238 11.81 6.86 16.84
CA ASP A 238 10.60 6.35 17.50
C ASP A 238 9.60 5.76 16.50
N ILE A 239 9.40 6.42 15.36
CA ILE A 239 8.54 5.95 14.27
C ILE A 239 9.05 4.60 13.76
N ILE A 240 10.33 4.51 13.44
CA ILE A 240 10.93 3.28 12.92
C ILE A 240 10.83 2.15 13.95
N LYS A 241 11.21 2.40 15.21
CA LYS A 241 11.13 1.40 16.29
C LYS A 241 9.71 0.85 16.47
N THR A 242 8.71 1.72 16.35
CA THR A 242 7.29 1.34 16.50
C THR A 242 6.77 0.64 15.24
N GLY A 243 7.33 0.94 14.07
CA GLY A 243 6.96 0.39 12.78
C GLY A 243 7.64 -0.93 12.39
N ILE A 244 8.83 -1.22 12.96
CA ILE A 244 9.59 -2.45 12.67
C ILE A 244 8.75 -3.72 12.85
N PRO A 245 7.90 -3.88 13.87
CA PRO A 245 7.02 -5.04 13.99
C PRO A 245 6.12 -5.22 12.76
N ALA A 246 5.51 -4.14 12.26
CA ALA A 246 4.66 -4.20 11.06
C ALA A 246 5.46 -4.59 9.81
N PHE A 247 6.68 -4.04 9.66
CA PHE A 247 7.60 -4.42 8.59
C PHE A 247 7.96 -5.91 8.65
N LEU A 248 8.39 -6.39 9.83
CA LEU A 248 8.78 -7.78 10.02
C LEU A 248 7.60 -8.74 9.82
N MET A 249 6.40 -8.36 10.26
CA MET A 249 5.19 -9.13 9.98
C MET A 249 4.91 -9.22 8.47
N GLN A 250 5.06 -8.12 7.73
CA GLN A 250 4.83 -8.13 6.29
C GLN A 250 5.87 -8.99 5.56
N MET A 251 7.14 -8.91 5.96
CA MET A 251 8.23 -9.74 5.43
C MET A 251 8.05 -11.22 5.78
N ALA A 252 7.69 -11.53 7.03
CA ALA A 252 7.43 -12.90 7.48
C ALA A 252 6.26 -13.53 6.72
N ASN A 253 5.17 -12.78 6.50
CA ASN A 253 4.04 -13.24 5.68
C ASN A 253 4.46 -13.51 4.23
N SER A 254 5.34 -12.69 3.66
CA SER A 254 5.88 -12.93 2.30
C SER A 254 6.69 -14.22 2.22
N VAL A 255 7.63 -14.43 3.15
CA VAL A 255 8.45 -15.65 3.23
C VAL A 255 7.59 -16.88 3.49
N LEU A 256 6.63 -16.79 4.41
CA LEU A 256 5.70 -17.88 4.72
C LEU A 256 4.89 -18.29 3.48
N ASN A 257 4.33 -17.32 2.74
CA ASN A 257 3.60 -17.60 1.50
C ASN A 257 4.51 -18.25 0.45
N PHE A 258 5.75 -17.80 0.31
CA PHE A 258 6.71 -18.41 -0.61
C PHE A 258 6.98 -19.88 -0.25
N ILE A 259 7.28 -20.17 1.01
CA ILE A 259 7.55 -21.53 1.50
C ILE A 259 6.31 -22.43 1.31
N LEU A 260 5.12 -21.93 1.68
CA LEU A 260 3.86 -22.65 1.50
C LEU A 260 3.63 -23.02 0.04
N ASN A 261 3.68 -22.05 -0.87
CA ASN A 261 3.45 -22.29 -2.30
C ASN A 261 4.49 -23.24 -2.90
N SER A 262 5.78 -23.09 -2.56
CA SER A 262 6.84 -23.98 -3.04
C SER A 262 6.67 -25.42 -2.53
N THR A 263 6.31 -25.58 -1.26
CA THR A 263 6.08 -26.89 -0.64
C THR A 263 4.84 -27.58 -1.22
N LEU A 264 3.74 -26.85 -1.38
CA LEU A 264 2.50 -27.36 -1.97
C LEU A 264 2.71 -27.80 -3.41
N GLY A 265 3.43 -27.02 -4.22
CA GLY A 265 3.77 -27.42 -5.59
C GLY A 265 4.61 -28.69 -5.66
N LYS A 266 5.55 -28.87 -4.72
CA LYS A 266 6.41 -30.06 -4.69
C LYS A 266 5.68 -31.33 -4.25
N TYR A 267 4.81 -31.26 -3.25
CA TYR A 267 4.21 -32.45 -2.61
C TYR A 267 2.75 -32.70 -2.97
N GLY A 268 1.99 -31.67 -3.31
CA GLY A 268 0.55 -31.76 -3.55
C GLY A 268 0.10 -31.39 -4.97
N GLY A 269 1.03 -30.96 -5.82
CA GLY A 269 0.74 -30.53 -7.19
C GLY A 269 -0.30 -29.41 -7.26
N ASP A 270 -0.88 -29.23 -8.44
CA ASP A 270 -1.77 -28.09 -8.73
C ASP A 270 -3.07 -28.12 -7.90
N ILE A 271 -3.54 -29.30 -7.50
CA ILE A 271 -4.76 -29.47 -6.70
C ILE A 271 -4.56 -28.91 -5.28
N ALA A 272 -3.41 -29.18 -4.65
CA ALA A 272 -3.13 -28.67 -3.31
C ALA A 272 -2.91 -27.15 -3.30
N ILE A 273 -2.26 -26.60 -4.33
CA ILE A 273 -2.13 -25.15 -4.52
C ILE A 273 -3.51 -24.51 -4.64
N SER A 274 -4.39 -25.10 -5.45
CA SER A 274 -5.77 -24.60 -5.65
C SER A 274 -6.59 -24.63 -4.37
N ALA A 275 -6.49 -25.69 -3.57
CA ALA A 275 -7.18 -25.82 -2.29
C ALA A 275 -6.73 -24.74 -1.28
N VAL A 276 -5.43 -24.50 -1.18
CA VAL A 276 -4.90 -23.44 -0.31
C VAL A 276 -5.31 -22.07 -0.81
N GLY A 277 -5.35 -21.83 -2.12
CA GLY A 277 -5.90 -20.59 -2.69
C GLY A 277 -7.30 -20.27 -2.16
N ILE A 278 -8.21 -21.25 -2.19
CA ILE A 278 -9.58 -21.11 -1.66
C ILE A 278 -9.57 -20.79 -0.16
N ILE A 279 -8.79 -21.54 0.64
CA ILE A 279 -8.68 -21.33 2.09
C ILE A 279 -8.15 -19.93 2.40
N THR A 280 -7.12 -19.48 1.68
CA THR A 280 -6.49 -18.17 1.90
C THR A 280 -7.44 -17.04 1.52
N SER A 281 -8.21 -17.20 0.43
CA SER A 281 -9.28 -16.26 0.07
C SER A 281 -10.35 -16.16 1.17
N PHE A 282 -10.81 -17.29 1.70
CA PHE A 282 -11.77 -17.29 2.80
C PHE A 282 -11.19 -16.66 4.09
N GLN A 283 -9.94 -17.00 4.42
CA GLN A 283 -9.21 -16.40 5.54
C GLN A 283 -9.11 -14.88 5.40
N THR A 284 -8.81 -14.37 4.20
CA THR A 284 -8.70 -12.93 3.94
C THR A 284 -10.04 -12.22 4.19
N ILE A 285 -11.15 -12.80 3.72
CA ILE A 285 -12.50 -12.28 3.97
C ILE A 285 -12.79 -12.25 5.47
N CYS A 286 -12.41 -13.29 6.22
CA CYS A 286 -12.59 -13.34 7.67
C CYS A 286 -11.69 -12.35 8.42
N GLN A 287 -10.50 -12.03 7.89
CA GLN A 287 -9.57 -11.07 8.49
C GLN A 287 -9.94 -9.62 8.21
N MET A 288 -10.67 -9.30 7.13
CA MET A 288 -11.05 -7.92 6.79
C MET A 288 -11.79 -7.19 7.92
N PRO A 289 -12.79 -7.80 8.61
CA PRO A 289 -13.41 -7.18 9.79
C PRO A 289 -12.42 -6.97 10.93
N LEU A 290 -11.55 -7.95 11.22
CA LEU A 290 -10.55 -7.89 12.29
C LEU A 290 -9.53 -6.77 12.07
N THR A 291 -9.06 -6.61 10.84
CA THR A 291 -8.16 -5.50 10.47
C THR A 291 -8.88 -4.17 10.31
N GLY A 292 -10.19 -4.18 10.06
CA GLY A 292 -11.01 -2.97 10.11
C GLY A 292 -11.36 -2.52 11.53
N LEU A 293 -11.22 -3.40 12.52
CA LEU A 293 -11.46 -3.10 13.95
C LEU A 293 -10.20 -2.59 14.67
N MET A 294 -9.00 -2.89 14.15
CA MET A 294 -7.69 -2.44 14.66
C MET A 294 -7.25 -1.12 14.03
#